data_AF-A0A919JZK4-F1
#
_entry.id   AF-A0A919JZK4-F1
#
_cell.length_a   1.000
_cell.length_b   1.000
_cell.length_c   1.000
_cell.angle_alpha   90.00
_cell.angle_beta   90.00
_cell.angle_gamma   90.00
#
_symmetry.space_group_name_H-M   'P 1'
#
loop_
_entity.id
_entity.type
_entity.pdbx_description
1 polymer ?
#
loop_
_entity_poly.entity_id
_entity_poly.type
_entity_poly.pdbx_seq_one_letter_code
_entity_poly.pdbx_strand_id
1 'polypeptide(L)'
;MRALAASLAVALVLTPAPAAHAAAVATGTLTGTLTTAKGAPAAGVYLELKPAVGDVWMLPQAWTDENGHYTLDLPPGRYKVGFHFHATMSTQWVPRATRDSRATWFTVTEGGTTVVDEVLFPTGGMTVTLAGHTDFCVEAIGDRFLSYACTTSGEVALTDLPVNLYMVTALVDENLVGWGDAEVTEDAVTPLEIVPT
;
A
#
# COMPACT_ATOMS: atom_id res chain seq x y z
N MET A 1 -27.69 64.34 -59.76
CA MET A 1 -27.24 62.98 -60.15
C MET A 1 -26.14 62.54 -59.21
N ARG A 2 -26.10 61.25 -58.87
CA ARG A 2 -25.57 60.65 -57.64
C ARG A 2 -24.03 60.69 -57.51
N ALA A 3 -23.52 61.02 -56.33
CA ALA A 3 -22.13 60.79 -55.93
C ALA A 3 -22.00 59.40 -55.29
N LEU A 4 -21.06 58.58 -55.77
CA LEU A 4 -20.75 57.24 -55.27
C LEU A 4 -19.84 57.35 -54.04
N ALA A 5 -20.29 56.83 -52.90
CA ALA A 5 -19.46 56.67 -51.70
C ALA A 5 -18.65 55.37 -51.81
N ALA A 6 -17.32 55.48 -51.80
CA ALA A 6 -16.41 54.34 -51.77
C ALA A 6 -16.38 53.76 -50.34
N SER A 7 -16.77 52.49 -50.19
CA SER A 7 -16.73 51.78 -48.91
C SER A 7 -15.36 51.13 -48.73
N LEU A 8 -14.65 51.47 -47.65
CA LEU A 8 -13.37 50.88 -47.28
C LEU A 8 -13.64 49.60 -46.48
N ALA A 9 -13.28 48.44 -47.02
CA ALA A 9 -13.34 47.17 -46.28
C ALA A 9 -12.03 46.95 -45.51
N VAL A 10 -12.11 46.92 -44.17
CA VAL A 10 -10.99 46.55 -43.31
C VAL A 10 -10.93 45.03 -43.25
N ALA A 11 -9.86 44.43 -43.79
CA ALA A 11 -9.62 42.99 -43.69
C ALA A 11 -8.98 42.67 -42.33
N LEU A 12 -9.73 41.98 -41.47
CA LEU A 12 -9.24 41.45 -40.20
C LEU A 12 -8.34 40.23 -40.50
N VAL A 13 -7.03 40.39 -40.35
CA VAL A 13 -6.09 39.27 -40.44
C VAL A 13 -6.09 38.54 -39.11
N LEU A 14 -6.79 37.40 -39.04
CA LEU A 14 -6.65 36.45 -37.93
C LEU A 14 -5.32 35.71 -38.10
N THR A 15 -4.34 36.00 -37.24
CA THR A 15 -3.18 35.13 -37.08
C THR A 15 -3.62 33.92 -36.24
N PRO A 16 -3.49 32.68 -36.74
CA PRO A 16 -3.75 31.51 -35.90
C PRO A 16 -2.70 31.47 -34.78
N ALA A 17 -3.16 31.45 -33.53
CA ALA A 17 -2.29 31.20 -32.39
C ALA A 17 -1.68 29.79 -32.54
N PRO A 18 -0.38 29.60 -32.29
CA PRO A 18 0.20 28.26 -32.29
C PRO A 18 -0.53 27.42 -31.23
N ALA A 19 -1.12 26.30 -31.68
CA ALA A 19 -1.61 25.29 -30.77
C ALA A 19 -0.40 24.73 -30.01
N ALA A 20 -0.28 25.10 -28.74
CA ALA A 20 0.65 24.44 -27.83
C ALA A 20 0.26 22.97 -27.78
N HIS A 21 1.02 22.12 -28.48
CA HIS A 21 0.91 20.69 -28.31
C HIS A 21 1.37 20.40 -26.90
N ALA A 22 0.48 19.88 -26.06
CA ALA A 22 0.88 19.31 -24.78
C ALA A 22 1.92 18.22 -25.09
N ALA A 23 3.19 18.47 -24.76
CA ALA A 23 4.22 17.47 -24.89
C ALA A 23 3.83 16.30 -23.98
N ALA A 24 3.64 15.11 -24.55
CA ALA A 24 3.47 13.90 -23.75
C ALA A 24 4.70 13.76 -22.86
N VAL A 25 4.51 13.68 -21.54
CA VAL A 25 5.60 13.40 -20.61
C VAL A 25 6.08 12.00 -20.95
N ALA A 26 7.35 11.86 -21.30
CA ALA A 26 7.91 10.55 -21.60
C ALA A 26 7.86 9.67 -20.35
N THR A 27 7.39 8.43 -20.50
CA THR A 27 7.23 7.46 -19.41
C THR A 27 8.00 6.18 -19.70
N GLY A 28 8.25 5.39 -18.66
CA GLY A 28 8.54 3.97 -18.75
C GLY A 28 7.49 3.17 -17.98
N THR A 29 7.43 1.87 -18.19
CA THR A 29 6.44 0.99 -17.57
C THR A 29 7.07 0.23 -16.40
N LEU A 30 6.43 0.27 -15.24
CA LEU A 30 6.70 -0.59 -14.09
C LEU A 30 5.62 -1.68 -14.03
N THR A 31 6.02 -2.94 -13.98
CA THR A 31 5.11 -4.09 -13.93
C THR A 31 5.61 -5.14 -12.96
N GLY A 32 4.75 -6.07 -12.58
CA GLY A 32 5.12 -7.19 -11.73
C GLY A 32 3.93 -8.03 -11.32
N THR A 33 4.21 -9.07 -10.56
CA THR A 33 3.21 -9.93 -9.94
C THR A 33 3.43 -9.98 -8.42
N LEU A 34 2.34 -9.83 -7.68
CA LEU A 34 2.28 -10.05 -6.24
C LEU A 34 1.63 -11.40 -5.94
N THR A 35 2.32 -12.22 -5.18
CA THR A 35 1.79 -13.51 -4.71
C THR A 35 1.82 -13.61 -3.19
N THR A 36 0.95 -14.44 -2.62
CA THR A 36 1.05 -14.86 -1.23
C THR A 36 2.28 -15.77 -1.05
N ALA A 37 2.71 -16.00 0.19
CA ALA A 37 3.79 -16.94 0.48
C ALA A 37 3.56 -18.37 -0.07
N LYS A 38 2.29 -18.74 -0.27
CA LYS A 38 1.86 -20.03 -0.85
C LYS A 38 1.75 -20.03 -2.38
N GLY A 39 2.12 -18.93 -3.02
CA GLY A 39 2.10 -18.78 -4.48
C GLY A 39 0.74 -18.48 -5.08
N ALA A 40 -0.29 -18.21 -4.27
CA ALA A 40 -1.58 -17.73 -4.79
C ALA A 40 -1.46 -16.26 -5.22
N PRO A 41 -2.19 -15.81 -6.24
CA PRO A 41 -2.28 -14.39 -6.57
C PRO A 41 -2.81 -13.55 -5.41
N ALA A 42 -2.19 -12.39 -5.15
CA ALA A 42 -2.68 -11.43 -4.18
C ALA A 42 -3.36 -10.26 -4.91
N ALA A 43 -4.68 -10.35 -5.08
CA ALA A 43 -5.48 -9.40 -5.83
C ALA A 43 -5.95 -8.19 -4.99
N GLY A 44 -6.19 -7.05 -5.65
CA GLY A 44 -6.76 -5.85 -5.04
C GLY A 44 -5.83 -5.12 -4.06
N VAL A 45 -4.53 -5.41 -4.08
CA VAL A 45 -3.55 -4.80 -3.16
C VAL A 45 -3.05 -3.49 -3.76
N TYR A 46 -3.10 -2.41 -2.97
CA TYR A 46 -2.67 -1.09 -3.41
C TYR A 46 -1.13 -1.02 -3.51
N LEU A 47 -0.64 -0.51 -4.64
CA LEU A 47 0.78 -0.21 -4.82
C LEU A 47 1.13 1.14 -4.21
N GLU A 48 1.98 1.12 -3.20
CA GLU A 48 2.62 2.29 -2.63
C GLU A 48 3.98 2.51 -3.31
N LEU A 49 4.20 3.71 -3.85
CA LEU A 49 5.46 4.10 -4.46
C LEU A 49 6.17 5.16 -3.63
N LYS A 50 7.48 5.03 -3.51
CA LYS A 50 8.33 6.08 -2.97
C LYS A 50 9.34 6.53 -4.03
N PRO A 51 9.15 7.69 -4.67
CA PRO A 51 10.11 8.19 -5.62
C PRO A 51 11.38 8.69 -4.92
N ALA A 52 12.54 8.60 -5.59
CA ALA A 52 13.78 9.17 -5.10
C ALA A 52 13.78 10.71 -5.15
N VAL A 53 13.01 11.28 -6.08
CA VAL A 53 12.87 12.73 -6.31
C VAL A 53 11.43 13.03 -6.69
N GLY A 54 10.90 14.15 -6.21
CA GLY A 54 9.53 14.59 -6.49
C GLY A 54 8.54 14.18 -5.41
N ASP A 55 7.26 14.43 -5.68
CA ASP A 55 6.17 14.18 -4.75
C ASP A 55 5.41 12.89 -5.15
N VAL A 56 5.17 12.02 -4.16
CA VAL A 56 4.39 10.80 -4.32
C VAL A 56 2.95 11.08 -4.71
N TRP A 57 2.37 12.21 -4.27
CA TRP A 57 0.97 12.57 -4.56
C TRP A 57 0.73 12.87 -6.05
N MET A 58 1.80 13.05 -6.83
CA MET A 58 1.75 13.29 -8.27
C MET A 58 1.90 12.01 -9.08
N LEU A 59 2.17 10.87 -8.45
CA LEU A 59 2.30 9.58 -9.13
C LEU A 59 0.93 8.93 -9.34
N PRO A 60 0.76 8.13 -10.41
CA PRO A 60 -0.48 7.40 -10.61
C PRO A 60 -0.62 6.28 -9.57
N GLN A 61 -1.87 5.95 -9.27
CA GLN A 61 -2.23 4.86 -8.37
C GLN A 61 -2.42 3.56 -9.15
N ALA A 62 -2.07 2.42 -8.54
CA ALA A 62 -2.27 1.11 -9.13
C ALA A 62 -2.65 0.08 -8.05
N TRP A 63 -3.35 -0.96 -8.48
CA TRP A 63 -3.70 -2.12 -7.67
C TRP A 63 -3.36 -3.39 -8.44
N THR A 64 -3.07 -4.46 -7.72
CA THR A 64 -2.95 -5.78 -8.33
C THR A 64 -4.30 -6.28 -8.84
N ASP A 65 -4.33 -6.88 -10.02
CA ASP A 65 -5.53 -7.49 -10.61
C ASP A 65 -5.83 -8.87 -10.00
N GLU A 66 -6.86 -9.55 -10.51
CA GLU A 66 -7.28 -10.90 -10.05
C GLU A 66 -6.18 -11.96 -10.16
N ASN A 67 -5.21 -11.76 -11.05
CA ASN A 67 -4.03 -12.62 -11.21
C ASN A 67 -2.82 -12.12 -10.41
N GLY A 68 -3.01 -11.12 -9.55
CA GLY A 68 -1.94 -10.51 -8.75
C GLY A 68 -1.00 -9.64 -9.58
N HIS A 69 -1.30 -9.43 -10.87
CA HIS A 69 -0.46 -8.67 -11.76
C HIS A 69 -0.77 -7.17 -11.66
N TYR A 70 0.24 -6.33 -11.89
CA TYR A 70 0.06 -4.89 -11.99
C TYR A 70 0.92 -4.30 -13.10
N THR A 71 0.46 -3.17 -13.62
CA THR A 71 1.21 -2.36 -14.59
C THR A 71 0.90 -0.88 -14.38
N LEU A 72 1.91 -0.04 -14.56
CA LEU A 72 1.85 1.38 -14.27
C LEU A 72 2.88 2.11 -15.13
N ASP A 73 2.48 3.19 -15.79
CA ASP A 73 3.41 4.08 -16.48
C ASP A 73 3.90 5.18 -15.52
N LEU A 74 5.22 5.29 -15.39
CA LEU A 74 5.90 6.24 -14.50
C LEU A 74 6.85 7.12 -15.28
N PRO A 75 7.09 8.36 -14.83
CA PRO A 75 8.23 9.13 -15.28
C PRO A 75 9.55 8.34 -15.10
N PRO A 76 10.55 8.52 -15.98
CA PRO A 76 11.87 7.95 -15.76
C PRO A 76 12.45 8.40 -14.43
N GLY A 77 12.98 7.46 -13.64
CA GLY A 77 13.40 7.75 -12.28
C GLY A 77 13.70 6.50 -11.46
N ARG A 78 13.95 6.70 -10.17
CA ARG A 78 14.17 5.62 -9.21
C ARG A 78 13.03 5.57 -8.19
N TYR A 79 12.51 4.38 -7.95
CA TYR A 79 11.34 4.15 -7.11
C TYR A 79 11.61 2.98 -6.16
N LYS A 80 11.11 3.08 -4.93
CA LYS A 80 10.83 1.88 -4.11
C LYS A 80 9.37 1.52 -4.31
N VAL A 81 9.11 0.22 -4.35
CA VAL A 81 7.77 -0.34 -4.50
C VAL A 81 7.38 -0.99 -3.19
N GLY A 82 6.16 -0.74 -2.74
CA GLY A 82 5.54 -1.37 -1.59
C GLY A 82 4.08 -1.72 -1.88
N PHE A 83 3.56 -2.64 -1.09
CA PHE A 83 2.19 -3.13 -1.15
C PHE A 83 1.51 -2.81 0.17
N HIS A 84 0.51 -1.94 0.11
CA HIS A 84 -0.13 -1.37 1.29
C HIS A 84 -1.46 -2.06 1.60
N PHE A 85 -1.65 -2.35 2.88
CA PHE A 85 -2.82 -3.02 3.43
C PHE A 85 -3.58 -2.07 4.33
N HIS A 86 -4.67 -1.50 3.81
CA HIS A 86 -5.46 -0.52 4.55
C HIS A 86 -6.06 -1.09 5.85
N ALA A 87 -6.42 -2.38 5.88
CA ALA A 87 -7.00 -2.99 7.07
C ALA A 87 -6.05 -2.98 8.28
N THR A 88 -4.74 -3.06 8.03
CA THR A 88 -3.71 -3.19 9.08
C THR A 88 -2.75 -2.00 9.11
N MET A 89 -3.00 -0.98 8.26
CA MET A 89 -2.14 0.20 8.08
C MET A 89 -0.67 -0.14 7.86
N SER A 90 -0.40 -1.28 7.21
CA SER A 90 0.94 -1.82 7.00
C SER A 90 1.33 -1.77 5.53
N THR A 91 2.63 -1.72 5.26
CA THR A 91 3.19 -1.77 3.90
C THR A 91 4.34 -2.74 3.86
N GLN A 92 4.29 -3.72 2.96
CA GLN A 92 5.44 -4.57 2.64
C GLN A 92 6.18 -3.99 1.43
N TRP A 93 7.46 -3.71 1.60
CA TRP A 93 8.36 -3.15 0.60
C TRP A 93 9.21 -4.21 -0.08
N VAL A 94 9.57 -3.96 -1.34
CA VAL A 94 10.36 -4.91 -2.14
C VAL A 94 11.86 -4.72 -1.98
N PRO A 95 12.67 -5.79 -1.80
CA PRO A 95 12.25 -7.18 -1.57
C PRO A 95 11.99 -7.45 -0.09
N ARG A 96 10.84 -8.09 0.22
CA ARG A 96 10.50 -8.69 1.52
C ARG A 96 10.98 -7.87 2.73
N ALA A 97 10.55 -6.62 2.80
CA ALA A 97 10.95 -5.68 3.84
C ALA A 97 9.74 -5.00 4.48
N THR A 98 9.70 -4.95 5.81
CA THR A 98 8.69 -4.20 6.59
C THR A 98 8.90 -2.69 6.57
N ARG A 99 10.04 -2.24 6.03
CA ARG A 99 10.46 -0.82 6.04
C ARG A 99 11.03 -0.43 4.70
N ASP A 100 10.65 0.74 4.23
CA ASP A 100 11.16 1.31 3.00
C ASP A 100 12.68 1.47 3.03
N SER A 101 13.28 1.77 4.19
CA SER A 101 14.73 1.94 4.33
C SER A 101 15.54 0.69 3.99
N ARG A 102 14.91 -0.50 4.01
CA ARG A 102 15.50 -1.79 3.61
C ARG A 102 15.08 -2.23 2.20
N ALA A 103 14.22 -1.45 1.54
CA ALA A 103 13.75 -1.72 0.18
C ALA A 103 14.80 -1.39 -0.88
N THR A 104 14.73 -2.10 -1.99
CA THR A 104 15.57 -1.87 -3.18
C THR A 104 15.01 -0.73 -4.01
N TRP A 105 15.91 0.04 -4.62
CA TRP A 105 15.56 1.04 -5.62
C TRP A 105 15.50 0.41 -7.02
N PHE A 106 14.37 0.56 -7.69
CA PHE A 106 14.15 0.16 -9.07
C PHE A 106 14.25 1.36 -9.99
N THR A 107 14.97 1.23 -11.10
CA THR A 107 15.11 2.29 -12.10
C THR A 107 14.08 2.05 -13.20
N VAL A 108 13.24 3.05 -13.46
CA VAL A 108 12.37 3.13 -14.63
C VAL A 108 13.06 4.01 -15.66
N THR A 109 13.23 3.50 -16.87
CA THR A 109 13.82 4.24 -18.00
C THR A 109 12.75 4.60 -19.01
N GLU A 110 12.95 5.71 -19.73
CA GLU A 110 12.05 6.13 -20.81
C GLU A 110 11.85 5.02 -21.85
N GLY A 111 10.59 4.71 -22.17
CA GLY A 111 10.18 3.65 -23.10
C GLY A 111 10.54 2.23 -22.68
N GLY A 112 11.17 2.06 -21.51
CA GLY A 112 11.58 0.76 -20.99
C GLY A 112 10.53 0.12 -20.09
N THR A 113 10.68 -1.18 -19.87
CA THR A 113 9.87 -1.95 -18.92
C THR A 113 10.73 -2.42 -17.76
N THR A 114 10.33 -2.11 -16.54
CA THR A 114 10.96 -2.55 -15.30
C THR A 114 10.05 -3.54 -14.60
N VAL A 115 10.52 -4.77 -14.41
CA VAL A 115 9.78 -5.84 -13.73
C VAL A 115 10.15 -5.89 -12.25
N VAL A 116 9.14 -5.92 -11.36
CA VAL A 116 9.29 -5.96 -9.91
C VAL A 116 8.31 -6.97 -9.34
N ASP A 117 8.73 -8.21 -9.15
CA ASP A 117 7.88 -9.23 -8.51
C ASP A 117 8.07 -9.25 -6.99
N GLU A 118 7.04 -9.69 -6.27
CA GLU A 118 7.09 -9.82 -4.81
C GLU A 118 6.25 -11.00 -4.30
N VAL A 119 6.69 -11.54 -3.17
CA VAL A 119 6.01 -12.58 -2.40
C VAL A 119 5.75 -12.03 -1.00
N LEU A 120 4.48 -11.92 -0.63
CA LEU A 120 4.07 -11.46 0.69
C LEU A 120 4.71 -12.31 1.80
N PHE A 121 4.95 -11.69 2.96
CA PHE A 121 5.33 -12.42 4.15
C PHE A 121 4.29 -13.52 4.44
N PRO A 122 4.74 -14.71 4.86
CA PRO A 122 3.80 -15.72 5.31
C PRO A 122 3.04 -15.20 6.54
N THR A 123 1.84 -15.73 6.72
CA THR A 123 0.94 -15.35 7.80
C THR A 123 0.61 -16.54 8.68
N GLY A 124 0.20 -16.24 9.91
CA GLY A 124 -0.39 -17.18 10.86
C GLY A 124 -1.52 -16.50 11.62
N GLY A 125 -1.88 -17.07 12.77
CA GLY A 125 -2.88 -16.53 13.66
C GLY A 125 -2.45 -16.56 15.12
N MET A 126 -3.25 -15.90 15.94
CA MET A 126 -3.11 -15.87 17.38
C MET A 126 -4.47 -15.89 18.04
N THR A 127 -4.65 -16.69 19.08
CA THR A 127 -5.81 -16.59 19.98
C THR A 127 -5.36 -16.02 21.30
N VAL A 128 -6.12 -15.06 21.82
CA VAL A 128 -5.80 -14.35 23.05
C VAL A 128 -6.94 -14.49 24.05
N THR A 129 -6.61 -14.91 25.27
CA THR A 129 -7.53 -14.94 26.42
C THR A 129 -6.97 -14.06 27.53
N LEU A 130 -7.88 -13.44 28.30
CA LEU A 130 -7.51 -12.63 29.47
C LEU A 130 -8.03 -13.31 30.74
N ALA A 131 -7.12 -13.64 31.66
CA ALA A 131 -7.48 -14.36 32.88
C ALA A 131 -8.56 -13.59 33.69
N GLY A 132 -9.66 -14.27 33.99
CA GLY A 132 -10.78 -13.72 34.77
C GLY A 132 -11.72 -12.77 34.01
N HIS A 133 -11.54 -12.57 32.70
CA HIS A 133 -12.32 -11.63 31.90
C HIS A 133 -12.90 -12.30 30.65
N THR A 134 -14.14 -11.98 30.31
CA THR A 134 -14.78 -12.41 29.05
C THR A 134 -15.01 -11.27 28.07
N ASP A 135 -15.03 -10.02 28.58
CA ASP A 135 -15.21 -8.80 27.81
C ASP A 135 -13.93 -7.98 27.87
N PHE A 136 -13.22 -7.87 26.76
CA PHE A 136 -11.95 -7.15 26.64
C PHE A 136 -11.59 -6.91 25.17
N CYS A 137 -10.67 -5.98 24.95
CA CYS A 137 -10.03 -5.73 23.67
C CYS A 137 -8.55 -6.06 23.72
N VAL A 138 -7.97 -6.34 22.54
CA VAL A 138 -6.57 -6.66 22.36
C VAL A 138 -5.98 -5.78 21.27
N GLU A 139 -4.81 -5.20 21.53
CA GLU A 139 -3.93 -4.66 20.50
C GLU A 139 -2.72 -5.58 20.35
N ALA A 140 -2.45 -6.03 19.13
CA ALA A 140 -1.22 -6.76 18.77
C ALA A 140 -0.34 -5.87 17.90
N ILE A 141 0.87 -5.60 18.37
CA ILE A 141 1.83 -4.68 17.74
C ILE A 141 3.06 -5.48 17.30
N GLY A 142 3.25 -5.57 15.98
CA GLY A 142 4.45 -6.12 15.34
C GLY A 142 5.29 -5.04 14.66
N ASP A 143 6.30 -5.41 13.87
CA ASP A 143 7.09 -4.43 13.11
C ASP A 143 6.25 -3.79 11.99
N ARG A 144 5.78 -2.55 12.24
CA ARG A 144 4.91 -1.78 11.32
C ARG A 144 3.57 -2.46 11.01
N PHE A 145 3.11 -3.30 11.92
CA PHE A 145 1.83 -3.98 11.83
C PHE A 145 1.07 -3.77 13.14
N LEU A 146 -0.21 -3.41 13.03
CA LEU A 146 -1.12 -3.26 14.14
C LEU A 146 -2.39 -4.07 13.84
N SER A 147 -2.83 -4.85 14.82
CA SER A 147 -4.16 -5.48 14.81
C SER A 147 -4.89 -5.15 16.09
N TYR A 148 -6.19 -4.93 15.97
CA TYR A 148 -7.08 -4.63 17.08
C TYR A 148 -8.35 -5.45 16.96
N ALA A 149 -8.77 -6.08 18.04
CA ALA A 149 -10.04 -6.78 18.11
C ALA A 149 -10.57 -6.84 19.54
N CYS A 150 -11.89 -6.92 19.67
CA CYS A 150 -12.57 -7.07 20.96
C CYS A 150 -13.40 -8.35 20.98
N THR A 151 -13.67 -8.84 22.18
CA THR A 151 -14.51 -10.00 22.43
C THR A 151 -15.41 -9.74 23.63
N THR A 152 -16.59 -10.38 23.63
CA THR A 152 -17.46 -10.51 24.81
C THR A 152 -17.62 -11.97 25.25
N SER A 153 -17.01 -12.91 24.51
CA SER A 153 -17.05 -14.35 24.77
C SER A 153 -15.79 -14.90 25.44
N GLY A 154 -14.78 -14.05 25.66
CA GLY A 154 -13.55 -14.37 26.39
C GLY A 154 -12.35 -14.82 25.57
N GLU A 155 -12.49 -14.87 24.25
CA GLU A 155 -11.38 -15.17 23.34
C GLU A 155 -11.39 -14.19 22.16
N VAL A 156 -10.22 -13.64 21.85
CA VAL A 156 -9.97 -12.85 20.65
C VAL A 156 -9.17 -13.70 19.68
N ALA A 157 -9.66 -13.85 18.44
CA ALA A 157 -8.92 -14.49 17.36
C ALA A 157 -8.38 -13.43 16.39
N LEU A 158 -7.06 -13.35 16.27
CA LEU A 158 -6.36 -12.53 15.30
C LEU A 158 -5.85 -13.45 14.18
N THR A 159 -6.15 -13.09 12.93
CA THR A 159 -5.83 -13.89 11.74
C THR A 159 -5.01 -13.07 10.75
N ASP A 160 -4.39 -13.75 9.79
CA ASP A 160 -3.56 -13.14 8.74
C ASP A 160 -2.46 -12.21 9.28
N LEU A 161 -1.94 -12.56 10.46
CA LEU A 161 -0.82 -11.85 11.07
C LEU A 161 0.47 -12.27 10.35
N PRO A 162 1.27 -11.34 9.80
CA PRO A 162 2.59 -11.67 9.30
C PRO A 162 3.44 -12.37 10.36
N VAL A 163 4.20 -13.40 9.98
CA VAL A 163 5.09 -14.08 10.91
C VAL A 163 6.08 -13.11 11.54
N ASN A 164 6.03 -13.00 12.87
CA ASN A 164 6.90 -12.14 13.66
C ASN A 164 6.67 -12.36 15.16
N LEU A 165 7.48 -11.70 15.97
CA LEU A 165 7.17 -11.44 17.37
C LEU A 165 6.22 -10.25 17.50
N TYR A 166 5.19 -10.41 18.32
CA TYR A 166 4.22 -9.36 18.65
C TYR A 166 4.24 -9.08 20.14
N MET A 167 4.17 -7.80 20.49
CA MET A 167 3.76 -7.34 21.81
C MET A 167 2.24 -7.22 21.80
N VAL A 168 1.58 -7.82 22.77
CA VAL A 168 0.13 -7.90 22.85
C VAL A 168 -0.34 -7.26 24.15
N THR A 169 -1.23 -6.28 24.07
CA THR A 169 -1.84 -5.62 25.22
C THR A 169 -3.31 -5.99 25.32
N ALA A 170 -3.79 -6.14 26.55
CA ALA A 170 -5.21 -6.35 26.84
C ALA A 170 -5.81 -5.12 27.52
N LEU A 171 -6.97 -4.69 27.03
CA LEU A 171 -7.69 -3.52 27.50
C LEU A 171 -9.09 -3.92 28.01
N VAL A 172 -9.49 -3.37 29.16
CA VAL A 172 -10.85 -3.46 29.70
C VAL A 172 -11.35 -2.02 29.92
N ASP A 173 -12.50 -1.69 29.35
CA ASP A 173 -13.02 -0.32 29.32
C ASP A 173 -11.97 0.72 28.86
N GLU A 174 -11.20 0.36 27.82
CA GLU A 174 -10.07 1.12 27.26
C GLU A 174 -8.87 1.36 28.20
N ASN A 175 -8.87 0.74 29.38
CA ASN A 175 -7.71 0.77 30.28
C ASN A 175 -6.84 -0.45 30.04
N LEU A 176 -5.53 -0.23 29.90
CA LEU A 176 -4.54 -1.31 29.86
C LEU A 176 -4.57 -2.07 31.20
N VAL A 177 -4.83 -3.38 31.14
CA VAL A 177 -4.86 -4.24 32.34
C VAL A 177 -3.78 -5.32 32.34
N GLY A 178 -3.18 -5.62 31.19
CA GLY A 178 -2.13 -6.62 31.08
C GLY A 178 -1.48 -6.65 29.71
N TRP A 179 -0.39 -7.37 29.59
CA TRP A 179 0.35 -7.54 28.34
C TRP A 179 1.13 -8.85 28.32
N GLY A 180 1.54 -9.26 27.13
CA GLY A 180 2.41 -10.41 26.90
C GLY A 180 3.03 -10.37 25.51
N ASP A 181 3.94 -11.28 25.24
CA ASP A 181 4.56 -11.43 23.92
C ASP A 181 4.16 -12.78 23.32
N ALA A 182 3.95 -12.81 22.01
CA ALA A 182 3.68 -14.04 21.28
C ALA A 182 4.34 -14.03 19.90
N GLU A 183 4.97 -15.15 19.55
CA GLU A 183 5.54 -15.36 18.22
C GLU A 183 4.49 -15.98 17.30
N VAL A 184 4.14 -15.28 16.22
CA VAL A 184 3.29 -15.82 15.16
C VAL A 184 4.16 -16.61 14.19
N THR A 185 3.80 -17.88 14.01
CA THR A 185 4.44 -18.81 13.09
C THR A 185 3.54 -19.09 11.89
N GLU A 186 4.14 -19.42 10.75
CA GLU A 186 3.41 -19.65 9.49
C GLU A 186 2.42 -20.80 9.66
N ASP A 187 1.18 -20.59 9.17
CA ASP A 187 0.11 -21.60 9.16
C ASP A 187 -0.28 -22.20 10.52
N ALA A 188 0.10 -21.53 11.62
CA ALA A 188 -0.25 -21.93 12.96
C ALA A 188 -1.08 -20.86 13.67
N VAL A 189 -1.82 -21.28 14.68
CA VAL A 189 -2.53 -20.39 15.61
C VAL A 189 -1.83 -20.48 16.97
N THR A 190 -1.21 -19.39 17.39
CA THR A 190 -0.46 -19.33 18.65
C THR A 190 -1.40 -18.90 19.79
N PRO A 191 -1.60 -19.71 20.84
CA PRO A 191 -2.37 -19.29 21.99
C PRO A 191 -1.54 -18.38 22.90
N LEU A 192 -2.16 -17.31 23.41
CA LEU A 192 -1.60 -16.43 24.42
C LEU A 192 -2.63 -16.20 25.53
N GLU A 193 -2.27 -16.54 26.76
CA GLU A 193 -3.03 -16.14 27.95
C GLU A 193 -2.33 -14.94 28.60
N ILE A 194 -3.05 -13.81 28.73
CA ILE A 194 -2.60 -12.63 29.45
C ILE A 194 -3.15 -12.69 30.87
N VAL A 195 -2.29 -12.45 31.86
CA VAL A 195 -2.67 -12.32 33.26
C VAL A 195 -2.63 -10.82 33.62
N PRO A 196 -3.72 -10.24 34.16
CA PRO A 196 -3.71 -8.84 34.58
C PRO A 196 -2.61 -8.52 35.60
N THR A 197 -2.05 -7.31 35.50
CA THR A 197 -0.98 -6.79 36.39
C THR A 197 -1.50 -5.97 37.54
#